data_AF-A0A0K2UL30-F1
#
_entry.id   AF-A0A0K2UL30-F1
#
_cell.length_a   1.000
_cell.length_b   1.000
_cell.length_c   1.000
_cell.angle_alpha   90.00
_cell.angle_beta   90.00
_cell.angle_gamma   90.00
#
_symmetry.space_group_name_H-M   'P 1'
#
loop_
_entity.id
_entity.type
_entity.pdbx_description
1 polymer ?
#
loop_
_entity_poly.entity_id
_entity_poly.type
_entity_poly.pdbx_seq_one_letter_code
_entity_poly.pdbx_strand_id
1 'polypeptide(L)'
;MKVSECESQDESKVEAFRQAVESLLDESSNIIKELTESPQFMDCVTKEDDKILTKEPCDQNGECQLDLIGDFEQFSITNGLKLTSKLEESQLSFVNESLEDGIKFSGSFFEGKPHGFFRIMNKYGDLVFFGCFIHGRLHGQSLKSLVGGGFLLNLDHSNSEFSGDNIVYLYPDCQTAFVGSFDQSSMVSAQANEVINTRNNCCGLNYPIFELLNDVYYSQDISSLDKISKEPMLADPYESFFVFVKESKISGAGQGLFAKISVASGTVLAFYNGIRKPSVSLSESSFEDTPYKISLSKQTDMDIPQECISLDKYTSSLAHKVCHSFTPNCDFDKYDHPRFGVILSVVSLREILEGEELTVDYKYDLNVAPSWYKKAWAKHQKMIRGMPSWQKALSRKRRYRRNTSSLSSNHLNKIV
;
A
#
# COMPACT_ATOMS: atom_id res chain seq x y z
N MET A 1 -25.91 31.06 13.39
CA MET A 1 -25.86 29.63 13.75
C MET A 1 -26.59 28.87 12.65
N LYS A 2 -25.87 28.45 11.62
CA LYS A 2 -26.24 27.46 10.60
C LYS A 2 -24.95 27.09 9.87
N VAL A 3 -24.12 26.34 10.57
CA VAL A 3 -22.99 25.57 10.06
C VAL A 3 -23.17 24.25 10.80
N SER A 4 -23.60 23.18 10.13
CA SER A 4 -23.48 21.77 10.59
C SER A 4 -24.34 20.74 9.82
N GLU A 5 -24.97 21.03 8.67
CA GLU A 5 -25.77 19.99 7.95
C GLU A 5 -25.24 19.62 6.55
N CYS A 6 -24.30 20.37 5.99
CA CYS A 6 -23.73 20.07 4.66
C CYS A 6 -22.46 19.21 4.74
N GLU A 7 -21.57 19.49 5.70
CA GLU A 7 -20.30 18.75 5.89
C GLU A 7 -20.53 17.27 6.27
N SER A 8 -21.59 16.96 7.04
CA SER A 8 -21.86 15.59 7.50
C SER A 8 -22.37 14.63 6.43
N GLN A 9 -22.95 15.14 5.33
CA GLN A 9 -23.44 14.28 4.24
C GLN A 9 -22.33 13.91 3.25
N ASP A 10 -21.28 14.73 3.15
CA ASP A 10 -20.17 14.53 2.21
C ASP A 10 -19.09 13.60 2.79
N GLU A 11 -18.76 13.70 4.09
CA GLU A 11 -17.90 12.71 4.78
C GLU A 11 -18.48 11.29 4.69
N SER A 12 -19.80 11.15 4.82
CA SER A 12 -20.48 9.86 4.69
C SER A 12 -20.30 9.22 3.32
N LYS A 13 -20.09 10.00 2.26
CA LYS A 13 -19.93 9.48 0.90
C LYS A 13 -18.51 9.08 0.58
N VAL A 14 -17.52 9.81 1.10
CA VAL A 14 -16.10 9.44 1.00
C VAL A 14 -15.86 8.14 1.77
N GLU A 15 -16.42 8.05 2.98
CA GLU A 15 -16.35 6.81 3.77
C GLU A 15 -17.09 5.65 3.09
N ALA A 16 -18.23 5.91 2.43
CA ALA A 16 -18.91 4.87 1.64
C ALA A 16 -18.04 4.38 0.46
N PHE A 17 -17.28 5.26 -0.20
CA PHE A 17 -16.34 4.84 -1.24
C PHE A 17 -15.19 4.02 -0.66
N ARG A 18 -14.64 4.43 0.49
CA ARG A 18 -13.62 3.67 1.23
C ARG A 18 -14.10 2.25 1.55
N GLN A 19 -15.31 2.12 2.08
CA GLN A 19 -15.94 0.82 2.38
C GLN A 19 -16.20 -0.02 1.13
N ALA A 20 -16.55 0.62 0.01
CA ALA A 20 -16.70 -0.08 -1.26
C ALA A 20 -15.36 -0.61 -1.77
N VAL A 21 -14.27 0.17 -1.68
CA VAL A 21 -12.92 -0.30 -2.00
C VAL A 21 -12.50 -1.44 -1.07
N GLU A 22 -12.72 -1.34 0.24
CA GLU A 22 -12.46 -2.43 1.19
C GLU A 22 -13.25 -3.71 0.81
N SER A 23 -14.50 -3.56 0.41
CA SER A 23 -15.33 -4.68 -0.05
C SER A 23 -14.85 -5.29 -1.36
N LEU A 24 -14.23 -4.50 -2.25
CA LEU A 24 -13.59 -5.02 -3.47
C LEU A 24 -12.35 -5.86 -3.14
N LEU A 25 -11.57 -5.43 -2.15
CA LEU A 25 -10.35 -6.09 -1.68
C LEU A 25 -10.62 -7.35 -0.85
N ASP A 26 -11.80 -7.45 -0.22
CA ASP A 26 -12.23 -8.68 0.45
C ASP A 26 -12.63 -9.75 -0.58
N GLU A 27 -11.77 -10.75 -0.73
CA GLU A 27 -12.01 -11.91 -1.60
C GLU A 27 -13.37 -12.58 -1.34
N SER A 28 -13.81 -12.64 -0.08
CA SER A 28 -15.05 -13.29 0.34
C SER A 28 -16.31 -12.47 0.05
N SER A 29 -16.15 -11.21 -0.36
CA SER A 29 -17.25 -10.30 -0.67
C SER A 29 -18.04 -10.72 -1.91
N ASN A 30 -19.36 -10.59 -1.84
CA ASN A 30 -20.29 -10.81 -2.96
C ASN A 30 -20.49 -9.56 -3.83
N ILE A 31 -19.72 -8.48 -3.59
CA ILE A 31 -19.88 -7.17 -4.25
C ILE A 31 -19.98 -7.25 -5.77
N ILE A 32 -19.26 -8.16 -6.42
CA ILE A 32 -19.28 -8.31 -7.89
C ILE A 32 -20.64 -8.77 -8.38
N LYS A 33 -21.24 -9.73 -7.66
CA LYS A 33 -22.57 -10.23 -7.98
C LYS A 33 -23.63 -9.16 -7.68
N GLU A 34 -23.54 -8.50 -6.54
CA GLU A 34 -24.47 -7.44 -6.13
C GLU A 34 -24.48 -6.26 -7.11
N LEU A 35 -23.30 -5.81 -7.55
CA LEU A 35 -23.18 -4.74 -8.55
C LEU A 35 -23.77 -5.16 -9.90
N THR A 36 -23.54 -6.40 -10.33
CA THR A 36 -24.05 -6.93 -11.61
C THR A 36 -25.56 -7.12 -11.60
N GLU A 37 -26.15 -7.49 -10.46
CA GLU A 37 -27.60 -7.67 -10.30
C GLU A 37 -28.32 -6.36 -9.92
N SER A 38 -27.59 -5.24 -9.83
CA SER A 38 -28.15 -3.97 -9.40
C SER A 38 -29.09 -3.35 -10.45
N PRO A 39 -30.18 -2.68 -10.03
CA PRO A 39 -31.04 -1.91 -10.95
C PRO A 39 -30.25 -0.88 -11.77
N GLN A 40 -29.23 -0.26 -11.16
CA GLN A 40 -28.36 0.71 -11.82
C GLN A 40 -27.62 0.10 -13.00
N PHE A 41 -27.05 -1.10 -12.84
CA PHE A 41 -26.41 -1.80 -13.95
C PHE A 41 -27.42 -2.11 -15.07
N MET A 42 -28.60 -2.63 -14.73
CA MET A 42 -29.66 -2.94 -15.72
C MET A 42 -30.11 -1.70 -16.51
N ASP A 43 -30.26 -0.56 -15.84
CA ASP A 43 -30.57 0.72 -16.49
C ASP A 43 -29.47 1.13 -17.49
N CYS A 44 -28.22 0.75 -17.23
CA CYS A 44 -27.08 1.10 -18.07
C CYS A 44 -26.95 0.19 -19.27
N VAL A 45 -27.19 -1.11 -19.09
CA VAL A 45 -27.35 -2.05 -20.20
C VAL A 45 -28.43 -1.56 -21.15
N THR A 46 -29.61 -1.19 -20.63
CA THR A 46 -30.73 -0.67 -21.43
C THR A 46 -30.33 0.57 -22.25
N LYS A 47 -29.65 1.53 -21.63
CA LYS A 47 -29.17 2.75 -22.32
C LYS A 47 -28.14 2.45 -23.40
N GLU A 48 -27.25 1.49 -23.18
CA GLU A 48 -26.27 1.08 -24.19
C GLU A 48 -26.93 0.30 -25.34
N ASP A 49 -27.89 -0.56 -25.05
CA ASP A 49 -28.68 -1.26 -26.06
C ASP A 49 -29.44 -0.26 -26.95
N ASP A 50 -30.05 0.77 -26.35
CA ASP A 50 -30.71 1.86 -27.09
C ASP A 50 -29.73 2.63 -27.99
N LYS A 51 -28.49 2.88 -27.54
CA LYS A 51 -27.45 3.52 -28.37
C LYS A 51 -27.03 2.64 -29.54
N ILE A 52 -26.94 1.32 -29.35
CA ILE A 52 -26.61 0.37 -30.41
C ILE A 52 -27.75 0.34 -31.44
N LEU A 53 -29.00 0.32 -31.00
CA LEU A 53 -30.18 0.29 -31.86
C LEU A 53 -30.40 1.60 -32.65
N THR A 54 -29.92 2.73 -32.14
CA THR A 54 -30.09 4.06 -32.77
C THR A 54 -28.92 4.50 -33.65
N LYS A 55 -27.77 3.80 -33.61
CA LYS A 55 -26.69 3.98 -34.58
C LYS A 55 -27.00 3.18 -35.85
N GLU A 56 -27.23 3.85 -36.98
CA GLU A 56 -27.23 3.23 -38.31
C GLU A 56 -25.95 2.38 -38.51
N PRO A 57 -26.01 1.28 -39.27
CA PRO A 57 -25.01 0.21 -39.22
C PRO A 57 -23.61 0.73 -39.54
N CYS A 58 -22.65 0.30 -38.72
CA CYS A 58 -21.23 0.44 -38.98
C CYS A 58 -20.91 0.11 -40.44
N ASP A 59 -20.01 0.89 -41.04
CA ASP A 59 -19.60 0.84 -42.45
C ASP A 59 -19.44 -0.58 -43.01
N GLN A 60 -19.78 -0.72 -44.30
CA GLN A 60 -19.86 -1.96 -45.09
C GLN A 60 -18.57 -2.78 -45.22
N ASN A 61 -17.51 -2.43 -44.47
CA ASN A 61 -16.29 -3.22 -44.41
C ASN A 61 -16.24 -4.21 -43.25
N GLY A 62 -17.31 -4.31 -42.42
CA GLY A 62 -17.59 -5.52 -41.65
C GLY A 62 -16.54 -5.96 -40.62
N GLU A 63 -15.52 -5.15 -40.37
CA GLU A 63 -14.52 -5.40 -39.34
C GLU A 63 -14.60 -4.29 -38.30
N CYS A 64 -15.47 -4.49 -37.30
CA CYS A 64 -15.13 -4.03 -35.95
C CYS A 64 -14.03 -4.96 -35.40
N GLN A 65 -12.85 -4.96 -36.03
CA GLN A 65 -11.64 -5.38 -35.35
C GLN A 65 -11.34 -4.30 -34.34
N LEU A 66 -11.62 -4.53 -33.05
CA LEU A 66 -11.00 -3.87 -31.88
C LEU A 66 -11.61 -4.44 -30.58
N ASP A 67 -10.73 -4.99 -29.75
CA ASP A 67 -10.81 -5.22 -28.28
C ASP A 67 -11.80 -6.23 -27.68
N LEU A 68 -12.30 -7.20 -28.45
CA LEU A 68 -13.12 -8.30 -27.90
C LEU A 68 -12.32 -9.34 -27.08
N ILE A 69 -10.99 -9.29 -27.16
CA ILE A 69 -10.06 -10.30 -26.62
C ILE A 69 -8.82 -9.63 -25.99
N GLY A 70 -8.41 -8.45 -26.46
CA GLY A 70 -7.15 -7.78 -26.06
C GLY A 70 -7.04 -7.45 -24.56
N ASP A 71 -8.07 -6.86 -23.96
CA ASP A 71 -8.06 -6.55 -22.53
C ASP A 71 -7.95 -7.82 -21.67
N PHE A 72 -8.66 -8.90 -22.02
CA PHE A 72 -8.58 -10.17 -21.28
C PHE A 72 -7.28 -10.95 -21.57
N GLU A 73 -6.72 -10.86 -22.78
CA GLU A 73 -5.40 -11.41 -23.13
C GLU A 73 -4.27 -10.67 -22.40
N GLN A 74 -4.36 -9.35 -22.24
CA GLN A 74 -3.43 -8.53 -21.47
C GLN A 74 -3.36 -9.00 -20.00
N PHE A 75 -4.49 -9.40 -19.43
CA PHE A 75 -4.56 -10.00 -18.09
C PHE A 75 -4.37 -11.53 -18.08
N SER A 76 -4.02 -12.15 -19.22
CA SER A 76 -3.82 -13.60 -19.39
C SER A 76 -5.02 -14.47 -18.99
N ILE A 77 -6.23 -13.90 -18.95
CA ILE A 77 -7.45 -14.57 -18.48
C ILE A 77 -7.95 -15.60 -19.51
N THR A 78 -7.74 -15.33 -20.80
CA THR A 78 -8.16 -16.20 -21.91
C THR A 78 -7.38 -17.51 -22.01
N ASN A 79 -6.11 -17.53 -21.56
CA ASN A 79 -5.27 -18.72 -21.60
C ASN A 79 -5.50 -19.68 -20.41
N GLY A 80 -5.97 -19.15 -19.27
CA GLY A 80 -6.28 -19.95 -18.07
C GLY A 80 -7.71 -20.48 -18.02
N LEU A 81 -8.67 -19.74 -18.58
CA LEU A 81 -10.07 -20.13 -18.64
C LEU A 81 -10.38 -20.80 -19.98
N LYS A 82 -10.31 -22.14 -20.05
CA LYS A 82 -11.03 -22.92 -21.08
C LYS A 82 -12.55 -22.81 -20.84
N LEU A 83 -13.13 -21.61 -20.90
CA LEU A 83 -14.58 -21.36 -20.81
C LEU A 83 -15.31 -21.63 -22.13
N THR A 84 -14.69 -22.35 -23.07
CA THR A 84 -15.19 -22.58 -24.43
C THR A 84 -16.16 -23.76 -24.59
N SER A 85 -16.83 -24.24 -23.53
CA SER A 85 -17.82 -25.32 -23.74
C SER A 85 -19.12 -25.26 -22.94
N LYS A 86 -19.39 -24.20 -22.16
CA LYS A 86 -20.63 -24.13 -21.34
C LYS A 86 -21.32 -22.76 -21.25
N LEU A 87 -21.05 -21.83 -22.17
CA LEU A 87 -21.61 -20.47 -22.11
C LEU A 87 -22.49 -20.12 -23.34
N GLU A 88 -23.07 -21.12 -24.00
CA GLU A 88 -24.03 -20.94 -25.12
C GLU A 88 -25.48 -20.74 -24.65
N GLU A 89 -25.73 -20.45 -23.36
CA GLU A 89 -27.07 -20.18 -22.87
C GLU A 89 -27.37 -18.67 -22.89
N SER A 90 -28.59 -18.30 -23.27
CA SER A 90 -29.12 -16.92 -23.25
C SER A 90 -29.39 -16.39 -21.84
N GLN A 91 -28.74 -16.97 -20.82
CA GLN A 91 -28.88 -16.62 -19.42
C GLN A 91 -27.56 -16.06 -18.88
N LEU A 92 -27.65 -15.09 -17.98
CA LEU A 92 -26.51 -14.53 -17.28
C LEU A 92 -25.90 -15.61 -16.36
N SER A 93 -24.62 -15.94 -16.58
CA SER A 93 -23.92 -16.96 -15.80
C SER A 93 -22.76 -16.33 -15.03
N PHE A 94 -22.84 -16.35 -13.69
CA PHE A 94 -21.78 -15.87 -12.81
C PHE A 94 -20.71 -16.96 -12.60
N VAL A 95 -19.45 -16.58 -12.76
CA VAL A 95 -18.25 -17.41 -12.61
C VAL A 95 -17.43 -16.88 -11.45
N ASN A 96 -17.01 -17.77 -10.56
CA ASN A 96 -16.04 -17.47 -9.51
C ASN A 96 -15.04 -18.63 -9.43
N GLU A 97 -13.84 -18.42 -9.95
CA GLU A 97 -12.85 -19.49 -10.15
C GLU A 97 -11.47 -19.11 -9.61
N SER A 98 -10.71 -20.14 -9.24
CA SER A 98 -9.27 -20.03 -8.94
C SER A 98 -8.48 -20.73 -10.04
N LEU A 99 -7.60 -20.00 -10.70
CA LEU A 99 -6.73 -20.50 -11.79
C LEU A 99 -5.46 -21.14 -11.23
N GLU A 100 -4.71 -21.86 -12.09
CA GLU A 100 -3.54 -22.68 -11.70
C GLU A 100 -2.43 -21.88 -10.96
N ASP A 101 -2.34 -20.56 -11.17
CA ASP A 101 -1.35 -19.69 -10.52
C ASP A 101 -1.83 -19.03 -9.21
N GLY A 102 -2.99 -19.45 -8.69
CA GLY A 102 -3.64 -18.84 -7.52
C GLY A 102 -4.31 -17.50 -7.81
N ILE A 103 -4.42 -17.13 -9.09
CA ILE A 103 -5.22 -16.00 -9.55
C ILE A 103 -6.69 -16.34 -9.32
N LYS A 104 -7.43 -15.40 -8.75
CA LYS A 104 -8.87 -15.54 -8.49
C LYS A 104 -9.64 -14.60 -9.39
N PHE A 105 -10.70 -15.12 -9.97
CA PHE A 105 -11.49 -14.44 -10.97
C PHE A 105 -12.97 -14.51 -10.59
N SER A 106 -13.65 -13.36 -10.61
CA SER A 106 -15.10 -13.29 -10.39
C SER A 106 -15.73 -12.40 -11.46
N GLY A 107 -16.82 -12.85 -12.10
CA GLY A 107 -17.58 -12.04 -13.07
C GLY A 107 -18.68 -12.81 -13.79
N SER A 108 -19.45 -12.12 -14.63
CA SER A 108 -20.63 -12.68 -15.31
C SER A 108 -20.51 -12.66 -16.83
N PHE A 109 -21.12 -13.64 -17.48
CA PHE A 109 -21.18 -13.74 -18.93
C PHE A 109 -22.63 -13.77 -19.42
N PHE A 110 -22.89 -13.17 -20.58
CA PHE A 110 -24.16 -13.20 -21.30
C PHE A 110 -23.87 -13.50 -22.77
N GLU A 111 -24.50 -14.54 -23.33
CA GLU A 111 -24.27 -15.01 -24.71
C GLU A 111 -22.77 -15.24 -25.03
N GLY A 112 -22.06 -15.86 -24.09
CA GLY A 112 -20.63 -16.14 -24.23
C GLY A 112 -19.71 -14.90 -24.17
N LYS A 113 -20.25 -13.70 -23.89
CA LYS A 113 -19.47 -12.45 -23.79
C LYS A 113 -19.42 -11.94 -22.36
N PRO A 114 -18.32 -11.28 -21.94
CA PRO A 114 -18.26 -10.57 -20.67
C PRO A 114 -19.41 -9.57 -20.51
N HIS A 115 -20.20 -9.71 -19.44
CA HIS A 115 -21.37 -8.87 -19.20
C HIS A 115 -21.64 -8.76 -17.69
N GLY A 116 -21.36 -7.61 -17.11
CA GLY A 116 -21.39 -7.36 -15.67
C GLY A 116 -20.04 -6.88 -15.13
N PHE A 117 -19.91 -6.89 -13.80
CA PHE A 117 -18.66 -6.53 -13.14
C PHE A 117 -17.68 -7.69 -13.08
N PHE A 118 -16.41 -7.34 -13.13
CA PHE A 118 -15.30 -8.28 -13.07
C PHE A 118 -14.31 -7.87 -12.00
N ARG A 119 -13.73 -8.89 -11.35
CA ARG A 119 -12.67 -8.75 -10.36
C ARG A 119 -11.62 -9.82 -10.58
N ILE A 120 -10.36 -9.39 -10.55
CA ILE A 120 -9.20 -10.26 -10.66
C ILE A 120 -8.30 -9.98 -9.48
N MET A 121 -7.99 -11.02 -8.71
CA MET A 121 -7.01 -10.95 -7.64
C MET A 121 -5.82 -11.85 -7.93
N ASN A 122 -4.63 -11.41 -7.56
CA ASN A 122 -3.47 -12.28 -7.58
C ASN A 122 -3.49 -13.25 -6.38
N LYS A 123 -2.53 -14.18 -6.33
CA LYS A 123 -2.39 -15.16 -5.25
C LYS A 123 -2.07 -14.58 -3.86
N TYR A 124 -1.72 -13.30 -3.79
CA TYR A 124 -1.42 -12.58 -2.56
C TYR A 124 -2.64 -11.79 -2.04
N GLY A 125 -3.73 -11.75 -2.82
CA GLY A 125 -4.95 -11.00 -2.49
C GLY A 125 -5.00 -9.58 -3.05
N ASP A 126 -4.01 -9.16 -3.84
CA ASP A 126 -4.03 -7.82 -4.45
C ASP A 126 -5.02 -7.79 -5.62
N LEU A 127 -5.79 -6.70 -5.72
CA LEU A 127 -6.73 -6.44 -6.80
C LEU A 127 -5.97 -6.03 -8.08
N VAL A 128 -5.82 -6.98 -8.99
CA VAL A 128 -5.17 -6.77 -10.30
C VAL A 128 -6.04 -5.94 -11.23
N PHE A 129 -7.35 -6.17 -11.18
CA PHE A 129 -8.30 -5.47 -12.03
C PHE A 129 -9.71 -5.52 -11.44
N PHE A 130 -10.41 -4.39 -11.52
CA PHE A 130 -11.84 -4.26 -11.36
C PHE A 130 -12.42 -3.38 -12.47
N GLY A 131 -13.54 -3.79 -13.06
CA GLY A 131 -14.21 -3.02 -14.11
C GLY A 131 -15.57 -3.62 -14.51
N CYS A 132 -16.33 -2.89 -15.30
CA CYS A 132 -17.64 -3.32 -15.81
C CYS A 132 -17.56 -3.59 -17.31
N PHE A 133 -18.20 -4.67 -17.78
CA PHE A 133 -18.33 -4.97 -19.20
C PHE A 133 -19.79 -5.04 -19.61
N ILE A 134 -20.11 -4.52 -20.79
CA ILE A 134 -21.42 -4.66 -21.43
C ILE A 134 -21.19 -5.21 -22.83
N HIS A 135 -21.76 -6.39 -23.10
CA HIS A 135 -21.64 -7.10 -24.39
C HIS A 135 -20.18 -7.30 -24.86
N GLY A 136 -19.30 -7.60 -23.91
CA GLY A 136 -17.87 -7.82 -24.15
C GLY A 136 -17.04 -6.54 -24.25
N ARG A 137 -17.61 -5.36 -24.04
CA ARG A 137 -16.87 -4.08 -24.08
C ARG A 137 -16.70 -3.50 -22.70
N LEU A 138 -15.49 -3.05 -22.37
CA LEU A 138 -15.22 -2.31 -21.13
C LEU A 138 -16.09 -1.05 -21.12
N HIS A 139 -16.88 -0.92 -20.07
CA HIS A 139 -17.82 0.17 -19.89
C HIS A 139 -17.54 0.88 -18.57
N GLY A 140 -17.50 2.22 -18.62
CA GLY A 140 -17.23 3.01 -17.43
C GLY A 140 -15.75 2.98 -17.08
N GLN A 141 -15.48 2.82 -15.80
CA GLN A 141 -14.23 3.15 -15.14
C GLN A 141 -13.62 1.87 -14.58
N SER A 142 -12.29 1.84 -14.43
CA SER A 142 -11.57 0.67 -13.93
C SER A 142 -10.66 1.02 -12.76
N LEU A 143 -10.32 0.01 -11.96
CA LEU A 143 -9.50 0.17 -10.76
C LEU A 143 -8.51 -0.99 -10.62
N LYS A 144 -7.30 -0.70 -10.16
CA LYS A 144 -6.34 -1.71 -9.69
C LYS A 144 -5.59 -1.25 -8.46
N SER A 145 -5.15 -2.18 -7.62
CA SER A 145 -4.26 -1.91 -6.49
C SER A 145 -2.79 -1.96 -6.90
N LEU A 146 -1.98 -1.20 -6.17
CA LEU A 146 -0.53 -1.17 -6.25
C LEU A 146 0.07 -1.65 -4.94
N VAL A 147 1.33 -2.11 -5.01
CA VAL A 147 2.07 -2.57 -3.83
C VAL A 147 2.14 -1.44 -2.80
N GLY A 148 1.84 -1.75 -1.54
CA GLY A 148 1.82 -0.77 -0.45
C GLY A 148 0.47 -0.05 -0.27
N GLY A 149 -0.55 -0.41 -1.05
CA GLY A 149 -1.95 -0.01 -0.81
C GLY A 149 -2.45 1.20 -1.58
N GLY A 150 -1.66 1.75 -2.51
CA GLY A 150 -2.15 2.75 -3.46
C GLY A 150 -3.06 2.12 -4.53
N PHE A 151 -3.83 2.94 -5.24
CA PHE A 151 -4.71 2.49 -6.32
C PHE A 151 -4.52 3.34 -7.56
N LEU A 152 -4.74 2.72 -8.72
CA LEU A 152 -4.95 3.44 -9.97
C LEU A 152 -6.40 3.32 -10.37
N LEU A 153 -7.01 4.45 -10.70
CA LEU A 153 -8.36 4.54 -11.23
C LEU A 153 -8.27 5.12 -12.64
N ASN A 154 -8.90 4.45 -13.60
CA ASN A 154 -9.13 5.01 -14.92
C ASN A 154 -10.53 5.60 -14.96
N LEU A 155 -10.62 6.94 -15.07
CA LEU A 155 -11.91 7.63 -15.20
C LEU A 155 -12.35 7.76 -16.67
N ASP A 156 -11.44 7.50 -17.62
CA ASP A 156 -11.75 7.47 -19.05
C ASP A 156 -12.54 6.22 -19.42
N HIS A 157 -13.53 6.42 -20.28
CA HIS A 157 -14.32 5.32 -20.80
C HIS A 157 -13.48 4.51 -21.80
N SER A 158 -13.54 3.18 -21.68
CA SER A 158 -13.07 2.20 -22.66
C SER A 158 -11.56 2.04 -22.88
N ASN A 159 -10.71 2.21 -21.86
CA ASN A 159 -9.37 1.58 -21.88
C ASN A 159 -9.02 0.89 -20.55
N SER A 160 -8.22 -0.15 -20.64
CA SER A 160 -7.72 -0.96 -19.53
C SER A 160 -6.25 -0.68 -19.17
N GLU A 161 -5.55 0.10 -20.00
CA GLU A 161 -4.11 0.34 -19.93
C GLU A 161 -3.69 1.39 -18.87
N PHE A 162 -4.67 2.10 -18.27
CA PHE A 162 -4.43 3.21 -17.35
C PHE A 162 -3.52 4.28 -17.98
N SER A 163 -3.84 4.61 -19.23
CA SER A 163 -3.21 5.65 -20.04
C SER A 163 -4.26 6.69 -20.42
N GLY A 164 -3.92 7.98 -20.39
CA GLY A 164 -4.87 9.06 -20.71
C GLY A 164 -4.76 10.23 -19.73
N ASP A 165 -5.60 11.24 -19.92
CA ASP A 165 -5.57 12.50 -19.15
C ASP A 165 -6.44 12.48 -17.90
N ASN A 166 -7.31 11.46 -17.74
CA ASN A 166 -8.18 11.31 -16.58
C ASN A 166 -7.84 10.05 -15.78
N ILE A 167 -6.55 9.86 -15.52
CA ILE A 167 -6.06 8.79 -14.65
C ILE A 167 -5.80 9.36 -13.26
N VAL A 168 -6.15 8.57 -12.25
CA VAL A 168 -5.97 8.93 -10.85
C VAL A 168 -5.07 7.91 -10.17
N TYR A 169 -4.02 8.39 -9.53
CA TYR A 169 -3.38 7.66 -8.45
C TYR A 169 -4.05 8.06 -7.13
N LEU A 170 -4.62 7.11 -6.41
CA LEU A 170 -5.21 7.33 -5.10
C LEU A 170 -4.30 6.73 -4.02
N TYR A 171 -3.95 7.52 -3.02
CA TYR A 171 -3.16 7.05 -1.88
C TYR A 171 -3.95 6.07 -0.99
N PRO A 172 -3.29 5.33 -0.08
CA PRO A 172 -3.93 4.32 0.76
C PRO A 172 -5.00 4.86 1.71
N ASP A 173 -5.02 6.18 1.96
CA ASP A 173 -6.09 6.83 2.73
C ASP A 173 -7.42 6.93 1.96
N CYS A 174 -7.42 6.58 0.66
CA CYS A 174 -8.54 6.76 -0.25
C CYS A 174 -9.05 8.21 -0.33
N GLN A 175 -8.21 9.18 0.03
CA GLN A 175 -8.57 10.59 0.15
C GLN A 175 -7.57 11.48 -0.60
N THR A 176 -6.27 11.28 -0.43
CA THR A 176 -5.25 12.02 -1.17
C THR A 176 -5.06 11.38 -2.55
N ALA A 177 -4.97 12.20 -3.60
CA ALA A 177 -4.84 11.69 -4.97
C ALA A 177 -3.90 12.54 -5.84
N PHE A 178 -3.36 11.94 -6.89
CA PHE A 178 -2.87 12.65 -8.07
C PHE A 178 -3.82 12.42 -9.23
N VAL A 179 -4.31 13.50 -9.83
CA VAL A 179 -5.23 13.44 -10.98
C VAL A 179 -4.54 14.09 -12.18
N GLY A 180 -4.49 13.39 -13.32
CA GLY A 180 -3.97 13.93 -14.56
C GLY A 180 -3.56 12.88 -15.58
N SER A 181 -2.49 13.19 -16.32
CA SER A 181 -2.02 12.41 -17.46
C SER A 181 -1.08 11.29 -17.04
N PHE A 182 -1.38 10.08 -17.50
CA PHE A 182 -0.58 8.88 -17.29
C PHE A 182 -0.36 8.14 -18.61
N ASP A 183 0.76 7.44 -18.72
CA ASP A 183 1.09 6.55 -19.83
C ASP A 183 1.46 5.18 -19.28
N GLN A 184 0.63 4.16 -19.56
CA GLN A 184 0.78 2.80 -19.06
C GLN A 184 1.01 2.77 -17.54
N SER A 185 0.17 3.47 -16.78
CA SER A 185 0.29 3.62 -15.32
C SER A 185 1.46 4.49 -14.81
N SER A 186 2.30 5.02 -15.70
CA SER A 186 3.34 5.97 -15.33
C SER A 186 2.80 7.39 -15.30
N MET A 187 3.00 8.11 -14.20
CA MET A 187 2.54 9.49 -14.04
C MET A 187 3.34 10.43 -14.94
N VAL A 188 2.71 10.97 -15.98
CA VAL A 188 3.34 11.94 -16.89
C VAL A 188 3.25 13.34 -16.32
N SER A 189 2.05 13.76 -15.92
CA SER A 189 1.81 15.07 -15.30
C SER A 189 0.46 15.05 -14.59
N ALA A 190 0.48 15.20 -13.27
CA ALA A 190 -0.73 15.19 -12.45
C ALA A 190 -0.64 16.19 -11.30
N GLN A 191 -1.78 16.64 -10.80
CA GLN A 191 -1.85 17.57 -9.67
C GLN A 191 -2.35 16.86 -8.42
N ALA A 192 -1.88 17.30 -7.26
CA ALA A 192 -2.38 16.80 -5.98
C ALA A 192 -3.81 17.28 -5.74
N ASN A 193 -4.70 16.34 -5.43
CA ASN A 193 -6.10 16.56 -5.18
C ASN A 193 -6.55 15.80 -3.93
N GLU A 194 -7.71 16.19 -3.41
CA GLU A 194 -8.40 15.52 -2.31
C GLU A 194 -9.77 15.04 -2.79
N VAL A 195 -10.18 13.86 -2.33
CA VAL A 195 -11.53 13.34 -2.55
C VAL A 195 -12.49 14.08 -1.62
N ILE A 196 -13.37 14.89 -2.20
CA ILE A 196 -14.36 15.69 -1.45
C ILE A 196 -15.77 15.10 -1.49
N ASN A 197 -16.05 14.24 -2.46
CA ASN A 197 -17.37 13.66 -2.65
C ASN A 197 -17.27 12.44 -3.55
N THR A 198 -18.41 11.81 -3.84
CA THR A 198 -18.49 10.74 -4.83
C THR A 198 -19.65 10.98 -5.80
N ARG A 199 -19.46 10.55 -7.04
CA ARG A 199 -20.48 10.56 -8.09
C ARG A 199 -20.96 9.15 -8.32
N ASN A 200 -22.28 8.98 -8.43
CA ASN A 200 -22.86 7.73 -8.87
C ASN A 200 -22.39 7.41 -10.29
N ASN A 201 -21.79 6.24 -10.47
CA ASN A 201 -21.55 5.72 -11.79
C ASN A 201 -22.82 5.02 -12.30
N CYS A 202 -22.95 4.99 -13.61
CA CYS A 202 -24.00 4.29 -14.32
C CYS A 202 -24.05 2.81 -13.83
N CYS A 203 -22.91 2.18 -13.57
CA CYS A 203 -22.86 0.76 -13.18
C CYS A 203 -22.89 0.49 -11.66
N GLY A 204 -23.01 1.49 -10.77
CA GLY A 204 -23.30 1.25 -9.34
C GLY A 204 -22.14 1.31 -8.34
N LEU A 205 -20.87 1.29 -8.77
CA LEU A 205 -19.76 1.73 -7.90
C LEU A 205 -19.60 3.25 -8.03
N ASN A 206 -19.69 3.98 -6.92
CA ASN A 206 -19.47 5.42 -6.92
C ASN A 206 -17.99 5.73 -7.11
N TYR A 207 -17.68 6.83 -7.80
CA TYR A 207 -16.30 7.26 -8.04
C TYR A 207 -16.02 8.60 -7.39
N PRO A 208 -14.78 8.84 -6.96
CA PRO A 208 -14.39 10.06 -6.27
C PRO A 208 -14.57 11.31 -7.15
N ILE A 209 -15.00 12.39 -6.51
CA ILE A 209 -14.95 13.77 -7.02
C ILE A 209 -13.80 14.46 -6.29
N PHE A 210 -12.99 15.19 -7.05
CA PHE A 210 -11.74 15.75 -6.58
C PHE A 210 -11.80 17.27 -6.45
N GLU A 211 -11.11 17.80 -5.44
CA GLU A 211 -10.76 19.20 -5.32
C GLU A 211 -9.23 19.37 -5.29
N LEU A 212 -8.74 20.42 -5.91
CA LEU A 212 -7.32 20.68 -6.05
C LEU A 212 -6.69 21.07 -4.71
N LEU A 213 -5.66 20.35 -4.27
CA LEU A 213 -4.91 20.68 -3.05
C LEU A 213 -3.90 21.82 -3.29
N ASN A 214 -3.26 21.82 -4.46
CA ASN A 214 -2.30 22.85 -4.85
C ASN A 214 -2.10 22.90 -6.37
N ASP A 215 -1.57 24.01 -6.86
CA ASP A 215 -1.28 24.24 -8.29
C ASP A 215 0.05 23.61 -8.76
N VAL A 216 0.60 22.63 -8.02
CA VAL A 216 1.87 21.99 -8.38
C VAL A 216 1.61 20.75 -9.22
N TYR A 217 2.39 20.62 -10.29
CA TYR A 217 2.41 19.41 -11.12
C TYR A 217 3.50 18.45 -10.65
N TYR A 218 3.14 17.19 -10.61
CA TYR A 218 3.99 16.06 -10.26
C TYR A 218 4.12 15.16 -11.48
N SER A 219 5.31 14.61 -11.67
CA SER A 219 5.60 13.61 -12.70
C SER A 219 6.44 12.49 -12.11
N GLN A 220 6.46 11.34 -12.77
CA GLN A 220 7.37 10.26 -12.39
C GLN A 220 8.84 10.74 -12.43
N ASP A 221 9.52 10.47 -11.33
CA ASP A 221 10.87 10.92 -11.01
C ASP A 221 11.60 9.83 -10.22
N ILE A 222 11.72 8.65 -10.84
CA ILE A 222 12.46 7.52 -10.28
C ILE A 222 13.94 7.91 -10.20
N SER A 223 14.52 7.76 -9.01
CA SER A 223 15.93 8.03 -8.74
C SER A 223 16.89 7.13 -9.52
N SER A 224 18.11 7.62 -9.75
CA SER A 224 19.21 6.89 -10.40
C SER A 224 20.30 6.50 -9.40
N LEU A 225 21.45 6.05 -9.90
CA LEU A 225 22.65 5.76 -9.11
C LEU A 225 23.19 6.99 -8.36
N ASP A 226 22.99 8.18 -8.91
CA ASP A 226 23.66 9.43 -8.53
C ASP A 226 22.69 10.62 -8.34
N LYS A 227 21.42 10.47 -8.72
CA LYS A 227 20.40 11.52 -8.60
C LYS A 227 19.18 11.01 -7.83
N ILE A 228 18.93 11.61 -6.67
CA ILE A 228 17.80 11.22 -5.80
C ILE A 228 16.44 11.70 -6.32
N SER A 229 16.40 12.87 -6.97
CA SER A 229 15.19 13.49 -7.55
C SER A 229 15.58 14.65 -8.47
N LYS A 230 14.74 14.98 -9.46
CA LYS A 230 14.79 16.23 -10.23
C LYS A 230 14.37 17.45 -9.39
N GLU A 231 13.48 17.25 -8.42
CA GLU A 231 12.88 18.29 -7.59
C GLU A 231 12.97 17.92 -6.11
N PRO A 232 14.17 17.97 -5.51
CA PRO A 232 14.43 17.42 -4.17
C PRO A 232 13.71 18.17 -3.04
N MET A 233 13.21 19.38 -3.28
CA MET A 233 12.47 20.19 -2.30
C MET A 233 10.95 20.12 -2.50
N LEU A 234 10.47 19.43 -3.55
CA LEU A 234 9.04 19.26 -3.77
C LEU A 234 8.53 18.16 -2.85
N ALA A 235 7.88 18.55 -1.75
CA ALA A 235 7.36 17.60 -0.77
C ALA A 235 6.24 16.74 -1.33
N ASP A 236 6.14 15.51 -0.83
CA ASP A 236 5.01 14.63 -1.10
C ASP A 236 3.76 15.10 -0.33
N PRO A 237 2.61 15.29 -0.98
CA PRO A 237 1.41 15.85 -0.34
C PRO A 237 0.84 14.92 0.74
N TYR A 238 0.88 13.60 0.52
CA TYR A 238 0.40 12.62 1.49
C TYR A 238 1.31 12.56 2.71
N GLU A 239 2.62 12.37 2.53
CA GLU A 239 3.57 12.33 3.63
C GLU A 239 3.54 13.63 4.45
N SER A 240 3.38 14.77 3.77
CA SER A 240 3.26 16.08 4.41
C SER A 240 2.05 16.20 5.32
N PHE A 241 0.98 15.42 5.10
CA PHE A 241 -0.17 15.40 6.01
C PHE A 241 0.13 14.60 7.29
N PHE A 242 0.84 13.48 7.16
CA PHE A 242 1.02 12.53 8.26
C PHE A 242 2.20 12.81 9.18
N VAL A 243 3.30 13.39 8.67
CA VAL A 243 4.55 13.46 9.45
C VAL A 243 5.26 14.80 9.41
N PHE A 244 6.12 15.01 10.40
CA PHE A 244 7.06 16.12 10.45
C PHE A 244 8.36 15.71 11.15
N VAL A 245 9.41 16.49 10.92
CA VAL A 245 10.73 16.25 11.52
C VAL A 245 10.97 17.27 12.64
N LYS A 246 11.50 16.79 13.77
CA LYS A 246 12.03 17.63 14.86
C LYS A 246 13.15 16.89 15.59
N GLU A 247 13.73 17.49 16.62
CA GLU A 247 14.72 16.81 17.47
C GLU A 247 14.12 15.53 18.08
N SER A 248 14.85 14.42 17.96
CA SER A 248 14.50 13.11 18.49
C SER A 248 14.46 13.13 20.02
N LYS A 249 13.54 12.36 20.61
CA LYS A 249 13.53 12.10 22.06
C LYS A 249 14.61 11.09 22.46
N ILE A 250 15.24 10.41 21.49
CA ILE A 250 16.34 9.49 21.71
C ILE A 250 17.64 10.29 21.83
N SER A 251 18.21 10.27 23.03
CA SER A 251 19.43 11.01 23.36
C SER A 251 20.57 10.72 22.35
N GLY A 252 21.00 11.78 21.65
CA GLY A 252 22.12 11.72 20.71
C GLY A 252 21.78 11.18 19.32
N ALA A 253 20.49 10.98 19.01
CA ALA A 253 20.04 10.58 17.67
C ALA A 253 19.92 11.78 16.69
N GLY A 254 19.93 13.02 17.21
CA GLY A 254 19.72 14.22 16.39
C GLY A 254 18.25 14.37 16.05
N GLN A 255 17.90 14.37 14.76
CA GLN A 255 16.52 14.49 14.30
C GLN A 255 15.77 13.15 14.33
N GLY A 256 14.46 13.22 14.52
CA GLY A 256 13.53 12.09 14.41
C GLY A 256 12.28 12.48 13.60
N LEU A 257 11.54 11.47 13.16
CA LEU A 257 10.27 11.62 12.46
C LEU A 257 9.10 11.46 13.44
N PHE A 258 8.07 12.30 13.32
CA PHE A 258 6.95 12.35 14.27
C PHE A 258 5.62 12.41 13.53
N ALA A 259 4.59 11.80 14.12
CA ALA A 259 3.22 11.86 13.60
C ALA A 259 2.59 13.25 13.84
N LYS A 260 1.95 13.81 12.81
CA LYS A 260 1.16 15.05 12.88
C LYS A 260 -0.25 14.83 13.43
N ILE A 261 -0.78 13.63 13.24
CA ILE A 261 -2.11 13.22 13.67
C ILE A 261 -2.05 11.82 14.27
N SER A 262 -3.06 11.45 15.05
CA SER A 262 -3.21 10.06 15.48
C SER A 262 -3.63 9.18 14.30
N VAL A 263 -3.07 7.98 14.21
CA VAL A 263 -3.38 7.01 13.14
C VAL A 263 -3.59 5.61 13.69
N ALA A 264 -4.34 4.80 12.95
CA ALA A 264 -4.55 3.39 13.25
C ALA A 264 -3.29 2.55 12.96
N SER A 265 -3.35 1.26 13.27
CA SER A 265 -2.36 0.28 12.83
C SER A 265 -2.49 0.01 11.33
N GLY A 266 -1.38 -0.26 10.64
CA GLY A 266 -1.35 -0.54 9.21
C GLY A 266 -1.40 0.70 8.32
N THR A 267 -1.24 1.90 8.89
CA THR A 267 -1.25 3.16 8.14
C THR A 267 0.15 3.47 7.60
N VAL A 268 0.23 3.76 6.30
CA VAL A 268 1.44 4.28 5.65
C VAL A 268 1.65 5.74 6.11
N LEU A 269 2.84 6.09 6.55
CA LEU A 269 3.11 7.40 7.16
C LEU A 269 4.15 8.22 6.41
N ALA A 270 5.15 7.56 5.82
CA ALA A 270 6.29 8.21 5.20
C ALA A 270 6.94 7.33 4.14
N PHE A 271 7.70 7.96 3.24
CA PHE A 271 8.33 7.33 2.08
C PHE A 271 9.86 7.40 2.16
N TYR A 272 10.51 6.29 1.88
CA TYR A 272 11.97 6.17 1.81
C TYR A 272 12.40 6.10 0.35
N ASN A 273 12.50 7.26 -0.29
CA ASN A 273 13.17 7.40 -1.57
C ASN A 273 14.65 7.77 -1.37
N GLY A 274 15.50 7.28 -2.27
CA GLY A 274 16.95 7.43 -2.21
C GLY A 274 17.58 7.10 -3.57
N ILE A 275 18.86 7.37 -3.74
CA ILE A 275 19.61 6.88 -4.91
C ILE A 275 19.64 5.35 -4.91
N ARG A 276 19.64 4.73 -6.09
CA ARG A 276 19.52 3.28 -6.26
C ARG A 276 20.87 2.68 -6.61
N LYS A 277 21.47 1.94 -5.68
CA LYS A 277 22.77 1.26 -5.86
C LYS A 277 22.55 -0.24 -6.08
N PRO A 278 23.39 -0.92 -6.89
CA PRO A 278 23.34 -2.37 -6.97
C PRO A 278 23.68 -2.97 -5.61
N SER A 279 22.94 -3.99 -5.19
CA SER A 279 23.29 -4.75 -3.98
C SER A 279 24.55 -5.58 -4.29
N VAL A 280 25.69 -5.17 -3.76
CA VAL A 280 26.97 -5.89 -3.89
C VAL A 280 27.25 -6.64 -2.59
N SER A 281 27.82 -7.84 -2.70
CA SER A 281 28.27 -8.59 -1.53
C SER A 281 29.35 -7.81 -0.76
N LEU A 282 29.33 -7.89 0.57
CA LEU A 282 30.24 -7.15 1.48
C LEU A 282 31.73 -7.33 1.16
N SER A 283 32.11 -8.35 0.39
CA SER A 283 33.49 -8.62 -0.03
C SER A 283 33.96 -7.80 -1.24
N GLU A 284 33.06 -7.15 -1.97
CA GLU A 284 33.37 -6.52 -3.27
C GLU A 284 33.03 -5.02 -3.35
N SER A 285 32.44 -4.42 -2.30
CA SER A 285 31.99 -3.02 -2.37
C SER A 285 33.12 -2.01 -2.16
N SER A 286 33.41 -1.20 -3.20
CA SER A 286 34.15 0.06 -3.09
C SER A 286 33.30 1.24 -2.58
N PHE A 287 32.00 1.02 -2.35
CA PHE A 287 31.07 2.02 -1.84
C PHE A 287 31.17 2.11 -0.30
N GLU A 288 31.32 3.32 0.22
CA GLU A 288 31.26 3.59 1.65
C GLU A 288 29.88 3.22 2.20
N ASP A 289 29.86 2.43 3.27
CA ASP A 289 28.62 2.02 3.95
C ASP A 289 28.10 3.22 4.76
N THR A 290 27.01 3.83 4.29
CA THR A 290 26.38 4.97 4.95
C THR A 290 25.36 4.47 5.98
N PRO A 291 25.03 5.25 7.02
CA PRO A 291 23.98 4.87 7.97
C PRO A 291 22.56 4.88 7.36
N TYR A 292 22.41 5.41 6.14
CA TYR A 292 21.13 5.53 5.42
C TYR A 292 20.96 4.47 4.33
N LYS A 293 21.94 3.58 4.15
CA LYS A 293 21.80 2.48 3.21
C LYS A 293 20.73 1.49 3.70
N ILE A 294 19.76 1.17 2.84
CA ILE A 294 18.68 0.22 3.12
C ILE A 294 18.42 -0.68 1.91
N SER A 295 18.17 -1.97 2.11
CA SER A 295 17.91 -2.91 1.01
C SER A 295 16.46 -2.77 0.52
N LEU A 296 16.28 -2.55 -0.79
CA LEU A 296 14.96 -2.53 -1.44
C LEU A 296 14.61 -3.91 -2.02
N SER A 297 15.60 -4.58 -2.60
CA SER A 297 15.48 -5.90 -3.23
C SER A 297 16.80 -6.68 -3.09
N LYS A 298 16.85 -7.90 -3.63
CA LYS A 298 18.11 -8.69 -3.65
C LYS A 298 19.18 -8.05 -4.54
N GLN A 299 18.80 -7.16 -5.43
CA GLN A 299 19.67 -6.57 -6.46
C GLN A 299 19.84 -5.05 -6.29
N THR A 300 19.05 -4.41 -5.44
CA THR A 300 19.04 -2.96 -5.29
C THR A 300 18.97 -2.55 -3.83
N ASP A 301 19.90 -1.70 -3.44
CA ASP A 301 19.90 -0.95 -2.20
C ASP A 301 19.53 0.51 -2.51
N MET A 302 18.88 1.18 -1.56
CA MET A 302 18.64 2.62 -1.58
C MET A 302 19.56 3.30 -0.57
N ASP A 303 19.91 4.56 -0.84
CA ASP A 303 20.77 5.35 0.02
C ASP A 303 20.43 6.85 -0.07
N ILE A 304 20.81 7.62 0.93
CA ILE A 304 20.63 9.08 0.99
C ILE A 304 21.99 9.75 0.81
N PRO A 305 22.22 10.52 -0.27
CA PRO A 305 23.43 11.30 -0.44
C PRO A 305 23.67 12.26 0.73
N GLN A 306 24.94 12.52 1.06
CA GLN A 306 25.32 13.28 2.25
C GLN A 306 24.68 14.68 2.29
N GLU A 307 24.58 15.34 1.15
CA GLU A 307 23.94 16.64 0.98
C GLU A 307 22.42 16.59 1.16
N CYS A 308 21.80 15.45 0.84
CA CYS A 308 20.35 15.22 0.95
C CYS A 308 19.92 14.75 2.35
N ILE A 309 20.85 14.62 3.29
CA ILE A 309 20.51 14.41 4.70
C ILE A 309 19.88 15.68 5.29
N SER A 310 20.25 16.88 4.80
CA SER A 310 19.66 18.13 5.30
C SER A 310 18.28 18.36 4.69
N LEU A 311 17.32 18.78 5.54
CA LEU A 311 16.00 19.23 5.10
C LEU A 311 16.05 20.52 4.27
N ASP A 312 17.17 21.27 4.30
CA ASP A 312 17.35 22.43 3.43
C ASP A 312 17.66 22.04 1.98
N LYS A 313 17.89 20.75 1.73
CA LYS A 313 18.32 20.20 0.44
C LYS A 313 17.41 19.10 -0.07
N TYR A 314 16.74 18.36 0.82
CA TYR A 314 15.85 17.28 0.44
C TYR A 314 14.66 17.15 1.40
N THR A 315 13.46 17.30 0.86
CA THR A 315 12.18 17.13 1.54
C THR A 315 11.15 16.38 0.68
N SER A 316 11.54 15.84 -0.48
CA SER A 316 10.62 15.04 -1.31
C SER A 316 10.15 13.77 -0.61
N SER A 317 10.94 13.21 0.29
CA SER A 317 10.55 12.12 1.16
C SER A 317 11.30 12.17 2.50
N LEU A 318 10.68 11.75 3.61
CA LEU A 318 11.18 12.01 4.96
C LEU A 318 11.48 10.74 5.78
N ALA A 319 11.17 9.54 5.28
CA ALA A 319 11.38 8.31 6.05
C ALA A 319 12.84 8.08 6.47
N HIS A 320 13.82 8.67 5.79
CA HIS A 320 15.23 8.59 6.22
C HIS A 320 15.51 9.28 7.57
N LYS A 321 14.54 10.03 8.13
CA LYS A 321 14.59 10.62 9.48
C LYS A 321 14.01 9.71 10.56
N VAL A 322 13.43 8.57 10.21
CA VAL A 322 12.89 7.63 11.19
C VAL A 322 14.03 7.03 12.00
N CYS A 323 13.94 7.08 13.32
CA CYS A 323 14.99 6.59 14.21
C CYS A 323 14.85 5.09 14.51
N HIS A 324 15.93 4.50 14.99
CA HIS A 324 15.94 3.11 15.44
C HIS A 324 15.32 2.93 16.83
N SER A 325 14.56 1.85 17.01
CA SER A 325 14.16 1.29 18.31
C SER A 325 14.10 -0.25 18.25
N PHE A 326 14.45 -0.93 19.34
CA PHE A 326 14.22 -2.37 19.53
C PHE A 326 12.81 -2.71 20.05
N THR A 327 12.01 -1.68 20.33
CA THR A 327 10.57 -1.78 20.56
C THR A 327 9.88 -0.78 19.64
N PRO A 328 9.97 -0.99 18.32
CA PRO A 328 9.50 -0.01 17.35
C PRO A 328 7.97 0.07 17.36
N ASN A 329 7.46 1.17 16.83
CA ASN A 329 6.02 1.37 16.60
C ASN A 329 5.67 1.37 15.10
N CYS A 330 6.68 1.29 14.23
CA CYS A 330 6.55 1.16 12.78
C CYS A 330 7.48 0.07 12.24
N ASP A 331 7.27 -0.38 11.01
CA ASP A 331 8.24 -1.16 10.21
C ASP A 331 8.35 -0.57 8.80
N PHE A 332 9.34 -1.03 8.05
CA PHE A 332 9.43 -0.75 6.63
C PHE A 332 8.63 -1.76 5.82
N ASP A 333 7.91 -1.29 4.81
CA ASP A 333 7.26 -2.13 3.80
C ASP A 333 7.50 -1.58 2.40
N LYS A 334 7.36 -2.43 1.37
CA LYS A 334 7.48 -2.02 -0.03
C LYS A 334 6.30 -1.16 -0.43
N TYR A 335 6.56 -0.18 -1.29
CA TYR A 335 5.56 0.75 -1.76
C TYR A 335 5.82 1.14 -3.21
N ASP A 336 4.78 1.09 -4.05
CA ASP A 336 4.84 1.56 -5.43
C ASP A 336 4.30 2.99 -5.51
N HIS A 337 5.23 3.95 -5.55
CA HIS A 337 4.93 5.38 -5.51
C HIS A 337 4.82 5.94 -6.94
N PRO A 338 3.81 6.75 -7.27
CA PRO A 338 3.59 7.24 -8.64
C PRO A 338 4.73 8.15 -9.10
N ARG A 339 5.32 8.89 -8.15
CA ARG A 339 6.51 9.70 -8.36
C ARG A 339 7.81 8.89 -8.30
N PHE A 340 8.09 8.16 -7.22
CA PHE A 340 9.42 7.58 -6.96
C PHE A 340 9.61 6.16 -7.50
N GLY A 341 8.54 5.53 -8.03
CA GLY A 341 8.47 4.12 -8.37
C GLY A 341 8.50 3.24 -7.12
N VAL A 342 8.96 1.99 -7.28
CA VAL A 342 9.06 1.04 -6.17
C VAL A 342 10.14 1.47 -5.18
N ILE A 343 9.73 1.77 -3.95
CA ILE A 343 10.54 2.22 -2.81
C ILE A 343 10.09 1.50 -1.53
N LEU A 344 10.56 1.98 -0.38
CA LEU A 344 10.04 1.56 0.93
C LEU A 344 9.18 2.67 1.53
N SER A 345 8.31 2.28 2.44
CA SER A 345 7.47 3.16 3.24
C SER A 345 7.56 2.80 4.72
N VAL A 346 7.21 3.73 5.60
CA VAL A 346 7.08 3.50 7.05
C VAL A 346 5.62 3.23 7.35
N VAL A 347 5.32 2.06 7.91
CA VAL A 347 3.95 1.61 8.21
C VAL A 347 3.79 1.40 9.71
N SER A 348 2.69 1.88 10.29
CA SER A 348 2.40 1.74 11.72
C SER A 348 2.11 0.27 12.10
N LEU A 349 2.72 -0.21 13.18
CA LEU A 349 2.50 -1.56 13.75
C LEU A 349 1.38 -1.60 14.80
N ARG A 350 0.95 -0.42 15.24
CA ARG A 350 -0.11 -0.18 16.21
C ARG A 350 -0.65 1.23 16.01
N GLU A 351 -1.68 1.57 16.77
CA GLU A 351 -2.09 2.97 16.91
C GLU A 351 -0.90 3.86 17.31
N ILE A 352 -0.76 5.00 16.63
CA ILE A 352 0.24 6.03 16.89
C ILE A 352 -0.51 7.30 17.28
N LEU A 353 -0.07 7.97 18.35
CA LEU A 353 -0.68 9.22 18.78
C LEU A 353 -0.05 10.43 18.08
N GLU A 354 -0.82 11.51 17.94
CA GLU A 354 -0.30 12.81 17.53
C GLU A 354 0.95 13.21 18.34
N GLY A 355 2.00 13.65 17.65
CA GLY A 355 3.27 14.08 18.25
C GLY A 355 4.14 12.96 18.81
N GLU A 356 3.72 11.69 18.65
CA GLU A 356 4.53 10.52 18.95
C GLU A 356 5.70 10.40 17.96
N GLU A 357 6.85 9.92 18.45
CA GLU A 357 8.02 9.68 17.61
C GLU A 357 7.89 8.34 16.89
N LEU A 358 8.10 8.34 15.59
CA LEU A 358 8.10 7.14 14.76
C LEU A 358 9.47 6.48 14.85
N THR A 359 9.46 5.17 15.12
CA THR A 359 10.68 4.37 15.23
C THR A 359 10.49 3.00 14.59
N VAL A 360 11.58 2.50 14.01
CA VAL A 360 11.65 1.21 13.31
C VAL A 360 12.82 0.37 13.86
N ASP A 361 12.80 -0.93 13.66
CA ASP A 361 14.00 -1.75 13.88
C ASP A 361 14.88 -1.72 12.61
N TYR A 362 16.12 -1.26 12.73
CA TYR A 362 17.05 -1.20 11.59
C TYR A 362 17.59 -2.58 11.20
N LYS A 363 17.42 -3.59 12.07
CA LYS A 363 17.76 -4.99 11.78
C LYS A 363 19.23 -5.16 11.34
N TYR A 364 20.14 -4.30 11.83
CA TYR A 364 21.57 -4.43 11.55
C TYR A 364 22.11 -5.76 12.08
N ASP A 365 22.98 -6.40 11.30
CA ASP A 365 23.80 -7.51 11.79
C ASP A 365 24.74 -6.99 12.89
N LEU A 366 24.58 -7.53 14.09
CA LEU A 366 25.34 -7.16 15.27
C LEU A 366 26.85 -7.32 15.10
N ASN A 367 27.34 -8.13 14.15
CA ASN A 367 28.77 -8.25 13.90
C ASN A 367 29.34 -6.95 13.32
N VAL A 368 28.66 -6.38 12.32
CA VAL A 368 29.08 -5.20 11.57
C VAL A 368 28.39 -3.90 12.01
N ALA A 369 27.39 -3.98 12.89
CA ALA A 369 26.61 -2.83 13.35
C ALA A 369 27.48 -1.73 14.01
N PRO A 370 27.06 -0.46 13.90
CA PRO A 370 27.74 0.66 14.52
C PRO A 370 27.71 0.57 16.06
N SER A 371 28.67 1.25 16.70
CA SER A 371 28.87 1.16 18.15
C SER A 371 27.66 1.62 18.97
N TRP A 372 26.91 2.62 18.49
CA TRP A 372 25.70 3.11 19.15
C TRP A 372 24.61 2.01 19.19
N TYR A 373 24.44 1.27 18.10
CA TYR A 373 23.45 0.20 17.97
C TYR A 373 23.81 -0.98 18.89
N LYS A 374 25.07 -1.41 18.89
CA LYS A 374 25.59 -2.45 19.80
C LYS A 374 25.36 -2.10 21.28
N LYS A 375 25.58 -0.84 21.65
CA LYS A 375 25.32 -0.34 23.01
C LYS A 375 23.83 -0.33 23.34
N ALA A 376 22.99 0.14 22.41
CA ALA A 376 21.54 0.13 22.56
C ALA A 376 21.00 -1.29 22.72
N TRP A 377 21.50 -2.24 21.93
CA TRP A 377 21.15 -3.67 22.02
C TRP A 377 21.50 -4.25 23.39
N ALA A 378 22.72 -4.00 23.88
CA ALA A 378 23.13 -4.47 25.20
C ALA A 378 22.26 -3.89 26.33
N LYS A 379 21.81 -2.63 26.21
CA LYS A 379 20.87 -2.00 27.14
C LYS A 379 19.48 -2.67 27.06
N HIS A 380 18.97 -2.87 25.86
CA HIS A 380 17.68 -3.53 25.62
C HIS A 380 17.66 -4.97 26.19
N GLN A 381 18.71 -5.76 25.96
CA GLN A 381 18.85 -7.10 26.52
C GLN A 381 18.86 -7.12 28.06
N LYS A 382 19.49 -6.13 28.70
CA LYS A 382 19.46 -5.99 30.18
C LYS A 382 18.05 -5.70 30.71
N MET A 383 17.26 -4.94 29.96
CA MET A 383 15.87 -4.63 30.31
C MET A 383 14.98 -5.87 30.18
N ILE A 384 15.01 -6.57 29.03
CA ILE A 384 14.17 -7.74 28.78
C ILE A 384 14.48 -8.89 29.74
N ARG A 385 15.76 -9.21 29.95
CA ARG A 385 16.14 -10.33 30.83
C ARG A 385 15.80 -10.06 32.29
N GLY A 386 15.53 -8.80 32.64
CA GLY A 386 15.42 -8.33 34.02
C GLY A 386 16.76 -8.42 34.73
N MET A 387 17.08 -7.44 35.58
CA MET A 387 18.10 -7.70 36.60
C MET A 387 17.55 -8.78 37.54
N PRO A 388 18.31 -9.84 37.87
CA PRO A 388 17.88 -10.80 38.87
C PRO A 388 17.47 -10.04 40.13
N SER A 389 16.30 -10.35 40.69
CA SER A 389 15.92 -9.81 42.00
C SER A 389 16.98 -10.23 43.02
N TRP A 390 17.92 -9.32 43.32
CA TRP A 390 19.03 -9.59 44.23
C TRP A 390 18.49 -9.96 45.62
N GLN A 391 17.32 -9.43 45.99
CA GLN A 391 16.57 -9.81 47.19
C GLN A 391 16.08 -11.28 47.14
N LYS A 392 15.52 -11.77 46.01
CA LYS A 392 15.19 -13.20 45.83
C LYS A 392 16.45 -14.08 45.78
N ALA A 393 17.56 -13.61 45.23
CA ALA A 393 18.82 -14.33 45.20
C ALA A 393 19.45 -14.46 46.60
N LEU A 394 19.40 -13.39 47.41
CA LEU A 394 19.86 -13.39 48.81
C LEU A 394 18.95 -14.22 49.73
N SER A 395 17.63 -14.23 49.50
CA SER A 395 16.70 -15.04 50.31
C SER A 395 16.92 -16.55 50.08
N ARG A 396 17.34 -16.97 48.87
CA ARG A 396 17.80 -18.34 48.59
C ARG A 396 19.05 -18.72 49.40
N LYS A 397 20.06 -17.83 49.52
CA LYS A 397 21.25 -18.06 50.36
C LYS A 397 20.89 -18.23 51.85
N ARG A 398 19.89 -17.49 52.36
CA ARG A 398 19.45 -17.61 53.76
C ARG A 398 18.70 -18.92 54.06
N ARG A 399 17.92 -19.45 53.11
CA ARG A 399 17.27 -20.77 53.26
C ARG A 399 18.27 -21.92 53.24
N TYR A 400 19.29 -21.86 52.37
CA TYR A 400 20.33 -22.89 52.33
C TYR A 400 21.13 -22.98 53.64
N ARG A 401 21.52 -21.84 54.24
CA ARG A 401 22.20 -21.81 55.54
C ARG A 401 21.36 -22.34 56.72
N ARG A 402 20.03 -22.22 56.67
CA ARG A 402 19.13 -22.77 57.69
C ARG A 402 18.98 -24.29 57.58
N ASN A 403 19.01 -24.85 56.37
CA ASN A 403 18.89 -26.31 56.18
C ASN A 403 20.21 -27.06 56.40
N THR A 404 21.37 -26.40 56.27
CA THR A 404 22.67 -27.04 56.59
C THR A 404 23.03 -26.99 58.08
N SER A 405 22.34 -26.17 58.88
CA SER A 405 22.54 -26.09 60.33
C SER A 405 21.64 -27.05 61.13
N SER A 406 20.70 -27.74 60.47
CA SER A 406 19.81 -28.74 61.08
C SER A 406 20.19 -30.20 60.78
N LEU A 407 21.38 -30.43 60.20
CA LEU A 407 21.84 -31.78 59.80
C LEU A 407 23.12 -32.24 60.50
N SER A 408 23.54 -31.60 61.60
CA SER A 408 24.72 -32.04 62.37
C SER A 408 24.44 -32.13 63.88
N SER A 409 23.51 -32.99 64.27
CA SER A 409 23.48 -33.59 65.62
C SER A 409 22.36 -34.62 65.70
N ASN A 410 22.74 -35.89 65.51
CA ASN A 410 22.11 -37.10 66.04
C ASN A 410 22.08 -38.24 65.01
N HIS A 411 23.21 -38.94 64.85
CA HIS A 411 23.22 -40.41 64.75
C HIS A 411 24.65 -40.93 64.93
N LEU A 412 25.06 -40.96 66.19
CA LEU A 412 26.07 -41.89 66.70
C LEU A 412 25.39 -42.61 67.85
N ASN A 413 24.85 -43.81 67.59
CA ASN A 413 24.76 -44.91 68.55
C ASN A 413 24.13 -46.18 67.95
N LYS A 414 24.84 -47.29 68.16
CA LYS A 414 24.51 -48.73 67.94
C LYS A 414 24.69 -49.18 66.46
N ILE A 415 25.42 -50.25 66.14
CA ILE A 415 25.62 -51.55 66.80
C ILE A 415 27.05 -52.08 66.51
N VAL A 416 27.52 -52.91 67.45
CA VAL A 416 28.71 -53.80 67.50
C VAL A 416 29.03 -54.53 66.19
#